data_AF-A0A1A8EAZ7-F1
#
_entry.id   AF-A0A1A8EAZ7-F1
#
_cell.length_a   1.000
_cell.length_b   1.000
_cell.length_c   1.000
_cell.angle_alpha   90.00
_cell.angle_beta   90.00
_cell.angle_gamma   90.00
#
_symmetry.space_group_name_H-M   'P 1'
#
loop_
_entity.id
_entity.type
_entity.pdbx_description
1 polymer ?
#
loop_
_entity_poly.entity_id
_entity_poly.type
_entity_poly.pdbx_seq_one_letter_code
_entity_poly.pdbx_strand_id
1 'polypeptide(L)' 'DTAGQEDYDRLRPLSYPQTDVFLVCFSVVSPSSFENVKEKWVPEISHHCPSTPFLLVGTQVDLREDSNTVEKLAKNKQRP' A
#
# COMPACT_ATOMS: atom_id res chain seq x y z
N ASP A 1 11.92 3.10 5.04
CA ASP A 1 11.43 1.78 4.63
C ASP A 1 10.88 1.08 5.87
N THR A 2 9.66 0.56 5.81
CA THR A 2 8.96 0.00 6.98
C THR A 2 8.24 -1.29 6.60
N ALA A 3 8.21 -2.25 7.52
CA ALA A 3 7.52 -3.52 7.33
C ALA A 3 6.00 -3.36 7.20
N GLY A 4 5.40 -3.98 6.18
CA GLY A 4 3.96 -3.95 5.90
C GLY A 4 3.15 -5.05 6.59
N GLN A 5 3.82 -5.99 7.28
CA GLN A 5 3.17 -7.08 8.00
C GLN A 5 2.55 -6.59 9.32
N GLU A 6 1.47 -7.23 9.74
CA GLU A 6 0.73 -6.90 10.97
C GLU A 6 1.58 -7.04 12.25
N ASP A 7 2.55 -7.97 12.25
CA ASP A 7 3.48 -8.18 13.37
C ASP A 7 4.27 -6.91 13.74
N TYR A 8 4.40 -5.98 12.80
CA TYR A 8 5.13 -4.73 12.98
C TYR A 8 4.23 -3.51 13.22
N ASP A 9 2.91 -3.69 13.34
CA ASP A 9 1.97 -2.57 13.49
C ASP A 9 2.26 -1.70 14.71
N ARG A 10 2.79 -2.28 15.79
CA ARG A 10 3.17 -1.53 17.00
C ARG A 10 4.52 -0.81 16.87
N LEU A 11 5.39 -1.28 15.98
CA LEU A 11 6.75 -0.75 15.81
C LEU A 11 6.81 0.32 14.71
N ARG A 12 5.97 0.20 13.68
CA ARG A 12 5.92 1.11 12.54
C ARG A 12 5.74 2.59 12.94
N PRO A 13 4.83 2.94 13.89
CA PRO A 13 4.63 4.32 14.30
C PRO A 13 5.86 4.99 14.92
N LEU A 14 6.84 4.21 15.40
CA LEU A 14 8.10 4.75 15.92
C LEU A 14 8.93 5.45 14.83
N SER A 15 8.67 5.15 13.56
CA SER A 15 9.35 5.77 12.40
C SER A 15 8.63 7.02 11.87
N TYR A 16 7.46 7.37 12.39
CA TYR A 16 6.63 8.46 11.88
C TYR A 16 7.01 9.87 12.36
N PRO A 17 7.58 10.09 13.57
CA PRO A 17 7.95 11.42 14.01
C PRO A 17 8.84 12.15 12.99
N GLN A 18 8.54 13.44 12.77
CA GLN A 18 9.27 14.31 11.83
C GLN A 18 9.20 13.86 10.36
N THR A 19 8.21 13.06 9.97
CA THR A 19 7.94 12.76 8.56
C THR A 19 7.31 13.98 7.86
N ASP A 20 7.94 14.43 6.78
CA ASP A 20 7.43 15.51 5.92
C ASP A 20 6.45 15.01 4.84
N VAL A 21 6.63 13.77 4.38
CA VAL A 21 5.78 13.14 3.37
C VAL A 21 5.80 11.62 3.51
N PHE A 22 4.65 10.98 3.35
CA PHE A 22 4.54 9.52 3.26
C PHE A 22 4.44 9.05 1.80
N LEU A 23 5.08 7.92 1.49
CA LEU A 23 4.79 7.16 0.27
C LEU A 23 3.94 5.96 0.66
N VAL A 24 2.67 5.96 0.24
CA VAL A 24 1.76 4.85 0.48
C VAL A 24 1.75 3.98 -0.76
N CYS A 25 2.42 2.84 -0.67
CA CYS A 25 2.62 1.95 -1.80
C CYS A 25 1.55 0.86 -1.85
N PHE A 26 1.07 0.57 -3.05
CA PHE A 26 0.31 -0.63 -3.36
C PHE A 26 0.89 -1.30 -4.61
N SER A 27 0.61 -2.57 -4.81
CA SER A 27 0.95 -3.27 -6.05
C SER A 27 -0.20 -3.17 -7.03
N VAL A 28 0.07 -2.75 -8.26
CA VAL A 28 -0.96 -2.66 -9.31
C VAL A 28 -1.48 -4.02 -9.74
N VAL A 29 -0.86 -5.12 -9.30
CA VAL A 29 -1.31 -6.49 -9.58
C VAL A 29 -1.79 -7.21 -8.33
N SER A 30 -1.99 -6.48 -7.24
CA SER A 30 -2.58 -6.99 -5.99
C SER A 30 -3.70 -6.05 -5.54
N PRO A 31 -4.95 -6.25 -5.98
CA PRO A 31 -6.07 -5.39 -5.62
C PRO A 31 -6.29 -5.25 -4.11
N SER A 32 -6.04 -6.31 -3.34
CA SER A 32 -6.11 -6.27 -1.88
C SER A 32 -5.10 -5.30 -1.26
N SER A 33 -3.91 -5.15 -1.86
CA SER A 33 -2.94 -4.15 -1.40
C SER A 33 -3.43 -2.72 -1.61
N PHE A 34 -4.23 -2.47 -2.66
CA PHE A 34 -4.88 -1.18 -2.90
C PHE A 34 -6.03 -0.94 -1.92
N GLU A 35 -6.84 -1.97 -1.63
CA GLU A 35 -7.89 -1.89 -0.61
C GLU A 35 -7.29 -1.53 0.76
N ASN A 36 -6.17 -2.15 1.13
CA ASN A 36 -5.43 -1.86 2.36
C ASN A 36 -4.96 -0.40 2.47
N VAL A 37 -4.76 0.32 1.37
CA VAL A 37 -4.47 1.77 1.41
C VAL A 37 -5.58 2.50 2.14
N LYS A 38 -6.83 2.22 1.78
CA LYS A 38 -8.00 2.88 2.35
C LYS A 38 -8.33 2.33 3.74
N GLU A 39 -8.21 1.03 3.92
CA GLU A 39 -8.67 0.36 5.15
C GLU A 39 -7.66 0.41 6.29
N LYS A 40 -6.36 0.46 5.96
CA LYS A 40 -5.28 0.38 6.95
C LYS A 40 -4.33 1.56 6.89
N TRP A 41 -3.67 1.78 5.76
CA TRP A 41 -2.50 2.68 5.69
C TRP A 41 -2.87 4.15 5.88
N VAL A 42 -3.88 4.64 5.15
CA VAL A 42 -4.32 6.04 5.28
C VAL A 42 -4.92 6.32 6.66
N PRO A 43 -5.79 5.46 7.25
CA PRO A 43 -6.24 5.63 8.63
C PRO A 43 -5.10 5.66 9.66
N GLU A 44 -4.10 4.77 9.54
CA GLU A 44 -2.96 4.71 10.45
C GLU A 44 -2.11 5.98 10.38
N ILE A 45 -1.75 6.43 9.17
CA ILE A 45 -1.02 7.69 8.94
C ILE A 45 -1.82 8.88 9.47
N SER A 46 -3.13 8.94 9.18
CA SER A 46 -3.98 10.05 9.63
C SER A 46 -4.12 10.09 11.15
N HIS A 47 -4.05 8.94 11.83
CA HIS A 47 -4.08 8.85 13.29
C HIS A 47 -2.80 9.42 13.93
N HIS A 48 -1.63 9.09 13.38
CA HIS A 48 -0.34 9.50 13.95
C HIS A 48 0.20 10.84 13.42
N CYS A 49 -0.12 11.19 12.18
CA CYS A 49 0.42 12.33 11.44
C CYS A 49 -0.68 13.03 10.63
N PRO A 50 -1.69 13.65 11.28
CA PRO A 50 -2.90 14.16 10.63
C PRO A 50 -2.65 15.29 9.62
N SER A 51 -1.51 15.99 9.70
CA SER A 51 -1.17 17.11 8.82
C SER A 51 -0.10 16.77 7.78
N THR A 52 0.48 15.56 7.83
CA THR A 52 1.52 15.16 6.90
C THR A 52 0.89 14.63 5.61
N PRO A 53 1.22 15.19 4.45
CA PRO A 53 0.70 14.71 3.17
C PRO A 53 1.24 13.32 2.85
N PHE A 54 0.52 12.60 1.97
CA PHE A 54 1.00 11.35 1.41
C PHE A 54 0.84 11.33 -0.11
N LEU A 55 1.73 10.58 -0.76
CA LEU A 55 1.66 10.24 -2.18
C LEU A 55 1.26 8.78 -2.31
N LEU A 56 0.25 8.51 -3.13
CA LEU A 56 -0.17 7.15 -3.46
C LEU A 56 0.67 6.64 -4.62
N VAL A 57 1.36 5.51 -4.41
CA VAL A 57 2.33 4.96 -5.36
C VAL A 57 1.90 3.56 -5.80
N GLY A 58 1.60 3.40 -7.08
CA GLY A 58 1.39 2.09 -7.71
C GLY A 58 2.73 1.46 -8.11
N THR A 59 3.04 0.30 -7.57
CA THR A 59 4.29 -0.45 -7.80
C THR A 59 4.05 -1.67 -8.69
N GLN A 60 5.12 -2.30 -9.18
CA GLN A 60 5.07 -3.49 -10.07
C GLN A 60 4.31 -3.23 -11.38
N VAL A 61 4.50 -2.03 -11.95
CA VAL A 61 3.78 -1.58 -13.16
C VAL A 61 4.11 -2.43 -14.40
N ASP A 62 5.31 -3.01 -14.43
CA ASP A 62 5.76 -3.97 -15.45
C ASP A 62 4.85 -5.20 -15.54
N LEU A 63 4.20 -5.58 -14.44
CA LEU A 63 3.30 -6.74 -14.40
C LEU A 63 1.85 -6.42 -14.79
N ARG A 64 1.50 -5.14 -14.98
CA ARG A 64 0.12 -4.73 -15.29
C ARG A 64 -0.43 -5.40 -16.56
N GLU A 65 0.42 -5.60 -17.55
CA GLU A 65 0.07 -6.21 -18.84
C GLU A 65 0.65 -7.62 -19.00
N ASP A 66 1.33 -8.15 -17.98
CA ASP A 66 1.88 -9.51 -18.01
C ASP A 66 0.75 -10.55 -18.10
N SER A 67 0.76 -11.35 -19.15
CA SER A 67 -0.35 -12.28 -19.45
C SER A 67 -0.57 -13.29 -18.33
N ASN A 68 0.51 -13.83 -17.74
CA ASN A 68 0.41 -14.78 -16.63
C ASN A 68 -0.25 -14.15 -15.40
N THR A 69 0.09 -12.90 -15.11
CA THR A 69 -0.47 -12.14 -13.99
C THR A 69 -1.93 -11.78 -14.22
N VAL A 70 -2.28 -11.29 -15.41
CA VAL A 70 -3.66 -10.99 -15.80
C VAL A 70 -4.54 -12.24 -15.75
N GLU A 71 -4.07 -13.38 -16.25
CA GLU A 71 -4.81 -14.64 -16.18
C GLU A 71 -5.05 -15.11 -14.74
N LYS A 72 -4.05 -15.00 -13.86
CA LYS A 72 -4.20 -15.34 -12.44
C LYS A 72 -5.24 -14.46 -11.75
N LEU A 73 -5.21 -13.15 -12.00
CA LEU A 73 -6.19 -12.22 -11.45
C LEU A 73 -7.60 -12.50 -11.99
N ALA A 74 -7.72 -12.79 -13.28
CA ALA A 74 -8.99 -13.11 -13.91
C ALA A 74 -9.65 -14.37 -13.31
N LYS A 75 -8.87 -15.38 -12.91
CA LYS A 75 -9.38 -16.56 -12.17
C LYS A 75 -10.07 -16.18 -10.86
N ASN A 76 -9.62 -15.11 -10.22
CA ASN A 76 -10.22 -14.55 -9.00
C ASN A 76 -11.23 -13.43 -9.30
N LYS A 77 -11.65 -13.24 -10.56
CA LYS A 77 -12.53 -12.15 -11.03
C LYS A 77 -11.97 -10.74 -10.75
N GLN A 78 -10.65 -10.64 -10.64
CA GLN A 78 -9.93 -9.40 -10.40
C GLN A 78 -9.24 -8.91 -11.68
N ARG A 79 -8.81 -7.65 -11.65
CA ARG A 79 -8.00 -7.02 -12.69
C ARG A 79 -6.96 -6.13 -12.01
N PRO A 80 -5.84 -5.83 -12.68
CA PRO A 80 -4.92 -4.77 -12.26
C PRO A 80 -5.63 -3.42 -12.08
#